data_AF-A0A8T0DXI9-F1
#
_entry.id   AF-A0A8T0DXI9-F1
#
_cell.length_a   1.000
_cell.length_b   1.000
_cell.length_c   1.000
_cell.angle_alpha   90.00
_cell.angle_beta   90.00
_cell.angle_gamma   90.00
#
_symmetry.space_group_name_H-M   'P 1'
#
loop_
_entity.id
_entity.type
_entity.pdbx_description
1 polymer ?
#
loop_
_entity_poly.entity_id
_entity_poly.type
_entity_poly.pdbx_seq_one_letter_code
_entity_poly.pdbx_strand_id
1 'polypeptide(L)' 'MVKPSEVKQILDCLDKSKNGKIDRSEFQAFMDESDCPLDKQKVQQYFDMQDTNHDGEIDLQELTAFLNQE' A
#
# COMPACT_ATOMS: atom_id res chain seq x y z
N MET A 1 -4.24 17.41 6.46
CA MET A 1 -5.20 16.47 7.09
C MET A 1 -5.93 15.75 5.98
N VAL A 2 -5.37 14.63 5.54
CA VAL A 2 -6.03 13.74 4.60
C VAL A 2 -7.17 13.05 5.34
N LYS A 3 -8.36 13.03 4.75
CA LYS A 3 -9.52 12.44 5.42
C LYS A 3 -9.36 10.93 5.45
N PRO A 4 -9.79 10.26 6.53
CA PRO A 4 -9.79 8.79 6.59
C PRO A 4 -10.56 8.15 5.44
N SER A 5 -11.49 8.89 4.82
CA SER A 5 -12.23 8.49 3.64
C SER A 5 -11.35 8.29 2.40
N GLU A 6 -10.38 9.17 2.16
CA GLU A 6 -9.48 9.11 0.98
C GLU A 6 -8.47 7.97 1.13
N VAL A 7 -7.89 7.83 2.33
CA VAL A 7 -7.00 6.71 2.69
C VAL A 7 -7.73 5.38 2.49
N LYS A 8 -8.98 5.29 2.95
CA LYS A 8 -9.80 4.09 2.80
C LYS A 8 -10.13 3.77 1.35
N GLN A 9 -10.34 4.77 0.49
CA GLN A 9 -10.61 4.52 -0.93
C GLN A 9 -9.37 4.00 -1.67
N ILE A 10 -8.18 4.54 -1.35
CA ILE A 10 -6.92 4.05 -1.91
C ILE A 10 -6.68 2.62 -1.44
N LEU A 11 -6.88 2.36 -0.14
CA LEU A 11 -6.73 1.04 0.42
C LEU A 11 -7.75 0.05 -0.18
N ASP A 12 -9.03 0.36 -0.27
CA ASP A 12 -10.06 -0.53 -0.87
C ASP A 12 -9.79 -0.83 -2.36
N CYS A 13 -9.06 0.04 -3.07
CA CYS A 13 -8.68 -0.19 -4.45
C CYS A 13 -7.51 -1.20 -4.58
N LEU A 14 -6.65 -1.28 -3.57
CA LEU A 14 -5.44 -2.10 -3.55
C LEU A 14 -5.61 -3.39 -2.72
N ASP A 15 -6.38 -3.35 -1.64
CA ASP A 15 -6.73 -4.42 -0.70
C ASP A 15 -7.79 -5.35 -1.34
N LYS A 16 -7.30 -6.35 -2.07
CA LYS A 16 -8.14 -7.36 -2.74
C LYS A 16 -8.69 -8.38 -1.73
N SER A 17 -7.96 -8.62 -0.64
CA SER A 17 -8.28 -9.53 0.47
C SER A 17 -9.37 -8.94 1.39
N LYS A 18 -9.57 -7.62 1.34
CA LYS A 18 -10.44 -6.84 2.22
C LYS A 18 -10.08 -6.99 3.69
N ASN A 19 -8.79 -7.12 3.97
CA ASN A 19 -8.28 -7.29 5.34
C ASN A 19 -7.99 -5.93 6.02
N GLY A 20 -8.13 -4.81 5.31
CA GLY A 20 -7.85 -3.47 5.80
C GLY A 20 -6.37 -3.09 5.74
N LYS A 21 -5.56 -3.89 5.05
CA LYS A 21 -4.12 -3.73 4.86
C LYS A 21 -3.77 -4.04 3.40
N ILE A 22 -2.53 -3.74 3.02
CA ILE A 22 -2.00 -4.11 1.72
C ILE A 22 -0.75 -4.94 1.95
N ASP A 23 -0.87 -6.25 1.76
CA ASP A 23 0.28 -7.13 1.88
C ASP A 23 1.09 -7.20 0.57
N ARG A 24 2.33 -7.69 0.66
CA ARG A 24 3.22 -7.82 -0.51
C ARG A 24 2.60 -8.67 -1.63
N SER A 25 1.73 -9.63 -1.30
CA SER A 25 1.11 -10.51 -2.29
C SER A 25 0.01 -9.76 -3.05
N GLU A 26 -0.79 -8.96 -2.35
CA GLU A 26 -1.81 -8.09 -2.96
C GLU A 26 -1.18 -7.01 -3.84
N PHE A 27 -0.11 -6.38 -3.36
CA PHE A 27 0.61 -5.39 -4.13
C PHE A 27 1.25 -6.01 -5.38
N GLN A 28 1.84 -7.21 -5.26
CA GLN A 28 2.39 -7.94 -6.41
C GLN A 28 1.29 -8.37 -7.40
N ALA A 29 0.12 -8.78 -6.91
CA ALA A 29 -1.03 -9.17 -7.73
C ALA A 29 -1.64 -7.96 -8.46
N PHE A 30 -1.75 -6.80 -7.80
CA PHE A 30 -2.20 -5.56 -8.42
C PHE A 30 -1.29 -5.14 -9.59
N MET A 31 0.01 -5.41 -9.48
CA MET A 31 1.01 -5.08 -10.49
C MET A 31 1.07 -6.11 -11.64
N ASP A 32 0.64 -7.34 -11.39
CA ASP A 32 0.42 -8.34 -12.44
C ASP A 32 -0.88 -8.06 -13.20
N GLU A 33 -1.91 -7.57 -12.49
CA GLU A 33 -3.22 -7.20 -13.07
C GLU A 33 -3.16 -5.87 -13.84
N SER A 34 -2.44 -4.89 -13.30
CA SER A 34 -2.14 -3.62 -13.96
C SER A 34 -0.83 -3.81 -14.70
N ASP A 35 -0.84 -4.10 -16.00
CA ASP A 35 0.31 -4.32 -16.92
C ASP A 35 1.42 -3.24 -16.80
N CYS A 36 2.10 -3.19 -15.67
CA CYS A 36 2.92 -2.09 -15.21
C CYS A 36 4.31 -2.66 -14.94
N PRO A 37 5.27 -2.45 -15.84
CA PRO A 37 6.61 -3.01 -15.76
C PRO A 37 7.47 -2.22 -14.76
N LEU A 38 6.99 -2.04 -13.53
CA LEU A 38 7.78 -1.52 -12.43
C LEU A 38 8.61 -2.66 -11.85
N ASP A 39 9.93 -2.43 -11.80
CA ASP A 39 10.90 -3.35 -11.21
C ASP A 39 10.46 -3.82 -9.82
N LYS A 40 10.33 -5.13 -9.62
CA LYS A 40 10.00 -5.74 -8.32
C LYS A 40 10.91 -5.23 -7.19
N GLN A 41 12.15 -4.91 -7.53
CA GLN A 41 13.10 -4.34 -6.58
C GLN A 41 12.73 -2.92 -6.15
N LYS A 42 12.26 -2.07 -7.07
CA LYS A 42 11.77 -0.73 -6.72
C LYS A 42 10.51 -0.83 -5.88
N VAL A 43 9.60 -1.71 -6.26
CA VAL A 43 8.37 -1.99 -5.50
C VAL A 43 8.70 -2.41 -4.07
N GLN A 44 9.63 -3.34 -3.90
CA GLN A 44 10.07 -3.78 -2.58
C GLN A 44 10.63 -2.62 -1.76
N GLN A 45 11.42 -1.72 -2.36
CA GLN A 45 11.95 -0.55 -1.66
C GLN A 45 10.87 0.50 -1.35
N TYR A 46 9.92 0.73 -2.26
CA TYR A 46 8.79 1.61 -2.01
C TYR A 46 7.90 1.09 -0.89
N PHE A 47 7.67 -0.23 -0.88
CA PHE A 47 6.92 -0.90 0.17
C PHE A 47 7.63 -0.79 1.51
N ASP A 48 8.92 -1.12 1.57
CA ASP A 48 9.74 -1.05 2.79
C ASP A 48 9.89 0.38 3.33
N MET A 49 9.83 1.39 2.44
CA MET A 49 9.85 2.80 2.83
C MET A 49 8.51 3.27 3.42
N GLN A 50 7.39 2.62 3.06
CA GLN A 50 6.05 2.92 3.55
C GLN A 50 5.73 2.14 4.83
N ASP A 51 6.14 0.87 4.85
CA ASP A 51 6.05 -0.10 5.95
C ASP A 51 6.98 0.33 7.10
N THR A 52 6.50 1.28 7.91
CA THR A 52 7.27 1.88 9.01
C THR A 52 7.42 0.89 10.15
N ASN A 53 6.41 0.02 10.34
CA ASN A 53 6.41 -1.01 11.36
C ASN A 53 7.20 -2.28 10.93
N HIS A 54 7.58 -2.39 9.65
CA HIS A 54 8.28 -3.49 9.01
C HIS A 54 7.59 -4.86 9.23
N ASP A 55 6.26 -4.88 9.28
CA ASP A 55 5.46 -6.11 9.43
C ASP A 55 5.23 -6.82 8.08
N GLY A 56 5.59 -6.16 6.98
CA GLY A 56 5.41 -6.68 5.62
C GLY A 56 4.03 -6.39 5.03
N GLU A 57 3.23 -5.54 5.67
CA GLU A 57 1.88 -5.12 5.28
C GLU A 57 1.73 -3.60 5.49
N ILE A 58 1.21 -2.87 4.51
CA ILE A 58 0.91 -1.44 4.71
C ILE A 58 -0.49 -1.32 5.28
N ASP A 59 -0.60 -0.90 6.53
CA ASP A 59 -1.90 -0.71 7.17
C ASP A 59 -2.47 0.71 6.98
N LEU A 60 -3.77 0.86 7.26
CA LEU A 60 -4.46 2.15 7.18
C LEU A 60 -3.76 3.27 7.97
N GLN A 61 -3.13 2.95 9.10
CA GLN A 61 -2.46 3.93 9.95
C GLN A 61 -1.18 4.41 9.28
N GLU A 62 -0.40 3.51 8.71
CA GLU A 62 0.83 3.85 7.97
C GLU A 62 0.54 4.65 6.71
N LEU A 63 -0.47 4.25 5.94
CA LEU A 63 -0.90 4.97 4.74
C LEU A 63 -1.45 6.37 5.09
N THR A 64 -2.16 6.49 6.22
CA THR A 64 -2.63 7.79 6.74
C THR A 64 -1.48 8.66 7.23
N ALA A 65 -0.48 8.07 7.90
CA ALA A 65 0.69 8.78 8.38
C ALA A 65 1.50 9.32 7.20
N PHE A 66 1.75 8.50 6.19
CA PHE A 66 2.42 8.89 4.94
C PHE A 66 1.72 10.09 4.28
N LEU A 67 0.41 9.99 4.05
CA LEU A 67 -0.37 11.04 3.38
C LEU A 67 -0.52 12.33 4.21
N ASN A 68 -0.30 12.28 5.53
CA ASN A 68 -0.27 13.47 6.39
C ASN A 68 1.14 14.03 6.62
N GLN A 69 2.19 13.36 6.12
CA GLN A 69 3.57 13.79 6.27
C GLN A 69 4.06 14.70 5.12
N GLU A 70 3.17 15.08 4.18
CA GLU A 70 3.37 16.12 3.15
C GLU A 70 2.53 17.39 3.41
#